data_AF-A0AAE0RZV5-F1
#
_entry.id   AF-A0AAE0RZV5-F1
#
_cell.length_a   1.000
_cell.length_b   1.000
_cell.length_c   1.000
_cell.angle_alpha   90.00
_cell.angle_beta   90.00
_cell.angle_gamma   90.00
#
_symmetry.space_group_name_H-M   'P 1'
#
loop_
_entity.id
_entity.type
_entity.pdbx_description
1 polymer ?
#
loop_
_entity_poly.entity_id
_entity_poly.type
_entity_poly.pdbx_seq_one_letter_code
_entity_poly.pdbx_strand_id
1 'polypeptide(L)'
;MWINLPGLWGILYLGCLIGITMYAFYRHCDPIQFKLVSASDQLVPLFVMDVMGNVYGVPGLFVACLFSGALSTISSGLNSIAACVLQDVIKAYFYKDLSEERATNVSKFIAGAFGLICIGLTYVASLLGGVLQAALSLFGMIGGPLLGIFTLGMIFPWANTYGAYAGLIGSLTFMFWIGIGTQIVKPAIPKSPLDLSQCNWNLTTTAASVTSLVNISSTTVSSVISSTMEFTHNATLAISTTAKEEHGPLYTLYTLSYIWYSATAVLACVVIGLIVSFLTDHADVETIMQIIELSDKEDGELDSLDDELEPEPASGQ
;
A
#
# COMPACT_ATOMS: atom_id res chain seq x y z
N MET A 1 -6.66 -16.63 -13.24
CA MET A 1 -6.43 -16.22 -11.83
C MET A 1 -5.37 -17.07 -11.13
N TRP A 2 -5.60 -18.37 -10.91
CA TRP A 2 -4.77 -19.27 -10.08
C TRP A 2 -3.24 -19.20 -10.26
N ILE A 3 -2.73 -19.10 -11.50
CA ILE A 3 -1.29 -19.03 -11.80
C ILE A 3 -0.62 -17.77 -11.20
N ASN A 4 -1.37 -16.69 -10.96
CA ASN A 4 -0.83 -15.44 -10.41
C ASN A 4 -0.47 -15.57 -8.91
N LEU A 5 -1.13 -16.47 -8.18
CA LEU A 5 -0.95 -16.64 -6.73
C LEU A 5 0.47 -17.08 -6.33
N PRO A 6 1.06 -18.16 -6.88
CA PRO A 6 2.44 -18.54 -6.57
C PRO A 6 3.46 -17.51 -7.08
N GLY A 7 3.17 -16.80 -8.18
CA GLY A 7 4.01 -15.70 -8.66
C GLY A 7 4.09 -14.55 -7.66
N LEU A 8 2.95 -14.11 -7.14
CA LEU A 8 2.87 -13.08 -6.10
C LEU A 8 3.60 -13.51 -4.81
N TRP A 9 3.41 -14.76 -4.36
CA TRP A 9 4.14 -15.29 -3.19
C TRP A 9 5.66 -15.30 -3.39
N GLY A 10 6.14 -15.68 -4.59
CA GLY A 10 7.56 -15.64 -4.93
C GLY A 10 8.13 -14.22 -4.90
N ILE A 11 7.42 -13.24 -5.47
CA ILE A 11 7.82 -11.83 -5.47
C ILE A 11 7.87 -11.27 -4.03
N LEU A 12 6.85 -11.55 -3.22
CA LEU A 12 6.81 -11.11 -1.82
C LEU A 12 7.95 -11.73 -0.99
N TYR A 13 8.21 -13.02 -1.15
CA TYR A 13 9.31 -13.72 -0.46
C TYR A 13 10.69 -13.13 -0.82
N LEU A 14 10.93 -12.87 -2.11
CA LEU A 14 12.16 -12.21 -2.57
C LEU A 14 12.28 -10.79 -2.00
N GLY A 15 11.19 -10.02 -1.94
CA GLY A 15 11.15 -8.71 -1.30
C GLY A 15 11.53 -8.75 0.19
N CYS A 16 11.03 -9.74 0.94
CA CYS A 16 11.42 -9.96 2.33
C CYS A 16 12.91 -10.30 2.47
N LEU A 17 13.47 -11.16 1.61
CA LEU A 17 14.90 -11.50 1.62
C LEU A 17 15.79 -10.29 1.32
N ILE A 18 15.39 -9.41 0.40
CA ILE A 18 16.08 -8.14 0.13
C ILE A 18 16.08 -7.26 1.37
N GLY A 19 14.93 -7.10 2.04
CA GLY A 19 14.82 -6.33 3.28
C GLY A 19 15.70 -6.85 4.42
N ILE A 20 15.75 -8.19 4.62
CA ILE A 20 16.62 -8.83 5.62
C ILE A 20 18.10 -8.62 5.29
N THR A 21 18.48 -8.75 4.01
CA THR A 21 19.87 -8.55 3.56
C THR A 21 20.31 -7.10 3.74
N MET A 22 19.46 -6.14 3.37
CA MET A 22 19.69 -4.71 3.54
C MET A 22 19.82 -4.32 5.02
N TYR A 23 18.98 -4.89 5.90
CA TYR A 23 19.11 -4.71 7.36
C TYR A 23 20.43 -5.27 7.89
N ALA A 24 20.84 -6.47 7.47
CA ALA A 24 22.10 -7.08 7.89
C ALA A 24 23.34 -6.27 7.45
N PHE A 25 23.25 -5.57 6.31
CA PHE A 25 24.29 -4.68 5.80
C PHE A 25 24.39 -3.37 6.59
N TYR A 26 23.28 -2.63 6.76
CA TYR A 26 23.28 -1.32 7.44
C TYR A 26 23.23 -1.38 8.97
N ARG A 27 23.25 -2.58 9.60
CA ARG A 27 23.09 -2.75 11.07
C ARG A 27 24.07 -1.95 11.96
N HIS A 28 25.22 -1.54 11.41
CA HIS A 28 26.29 -0.81 12.10
C HIS A 28 26.48 0.65 11.59
N CYS A 29 25.67 1.07 10.62
CA CYS A 29 25.67 2.43 10.10
C CYS A 29 24.36 2.70 9.35
N ASP A 30 23.42 3.41 10.00
CA ASP A 30 22.11 3.75 9.43
C ASP A 30 22.22 4.98 8.49
N PRO A 31 21.97 4.82 7.17
CA PRO A 31 22.07 5.92 6.21
C PRO A 31 20.98 6.99 6.37
N ILE A 32 19.87 6.72 7.07
CA ILE A 32 18.84 7.71 7.38
C ILE A 32 19.32 8.60 8.53
N GLN A 33 19.87 8.03 9.60
CA GLN A 33 20.47 8.80 10.69
C GLN A 33 21.67 9.62 10.21
N PHE A 34 22.44 9.11 9.24
CA PHE A 34 23.52 9.84 8.59
C PHE A 34 23.07 10.96 7.64
N LYS A 35 21.78 11.00 7.30
CA LYS A 35 21.20 11.91 6.28
C LYS A 35 21.79 11.71 4.88
N LEU A 36 22.21 10.49 4.55
CA LEU A 36 22.42 10.06 3.16
C LEU A 36 21.09 10.03 2.39
N VAL A 37 20.02 9.65 3.11
CA VAL A 37 18.66 9.43 2.59
C VAL A 37 17.65 10.12 3.50
N SER A 38 16.61 10.71 2.90
CA SER A 38 15.56 11.44 3.64
C SER A 38 14.34 10.58 3.98
N ALA A 39 14.05 9.55 3.16
CA ALA A 39 12.87 8.70 3.31
C ALA A 39 13.21 7.22 3.06
N SER A 40 12.62 6.31 3.83
CA SER A 40 12.88 4.86 3.79
C SER A 40 12.72 4.24 2.40
N ASP A 41 11.83 4.80 1.57
CA ASP A 41 11.55 4.33 0.21
C ASP A 41 12.77 4.47 -0.74
N GLN A 42 13.80 5.25 -0.36
CA GLN A 42 15.04 5.45 -1.12
C GLN A 42 16.17 4.46 -0.73
N LEU A 43 15.98 3.62 0.30
CA LEU A 43 17.02 2.72 0.81
C LEU A 43 17.44 1.63 -0.19
N VAL A 44 16.51 1.03 -0.93
CA VAL A 44 16.82 -0.08 -1.85
C VAL A 44 17.64 0.40 -3.06
N PRO A 45 17.33 1.54 -3.71
CA PRO A 45 18.22 2.15 -4.70
C PRO A 45 19.62 2.47 -4.16
N LEU A 46 19.74 2.98 -2.92
CA LEU A 46 21.03 3.24 -2.29
C LEU A 46 21.83 1.94 -2.10
N PHE A 47 21.20 0.90 -1.57
CA PHE A 47 21.81 -0.41 -1.35
C PHE A 47 22.37 -1.04 -2.65
N VAL A 48 21.66 -0.90 -3.77
CA VAL A 48 22.14 -1.36 -5.08
C VAL A 48 23.34 -0.53 -5.56
N MET A 49 23.39 0.77 -5.29
CA MET A 49 24.55 1.61 -5.61
C MET A 49 25.77 1.26 -4.73
N ASP A 50 25.58 1.05 -3.42
CA ASP A 50 26.64 0.70 -2.48
C ASP A 50 27.27 -0.68 -2.80
N VAL A 51 26.45 -1.68 -3.13
CA VAL A 51 26.91 -3.06 -3.36
C VAL A 51 27.35 -3.30 -4.81
N MET A 52 26.67 -2.70 -5.80
CA MET A 52 26.87 -3.00 -7.22
C MET A 52 27.37 -1.82 -8.06
N GLY A 53 27.64 -0.65 -7.47
CA GLY A 53 28.15 0.54 -8.18
C GLY A 53 29.48 0.33 -8.91
N ASN A 54 30.28 -0.65 -8.48
CA ASN A 54 31.53 -1.06 -9.15
C ASN A 54 31.30 -1.82 -10.47
N VAL A 55 30.06 -2.27 -10.76
CA VAL A 55 29.73 -3.05 -11.97
C VAL A 55 28.91 -2.17 -12.92
N TYR A 56 29.59 -1.61 -13.92
CA TYR A 56 28.98 -0.73 -14.90
C TYR A 56 27.71 -1.35 -15.54
N GLY A 57 26.64 -0.55 -15.60
CA GLY A 57 25.36 -0.95 -16.18
C GLY A 57 24.40 -1.67 -15.21
N VAL A 58 24.86 -2.37 -14.18
CA VAL A 58 23.98 -3.16 -13.29
C VAL A 58 23.01 -2.28 -12.48
N PRO A 59 23.43 -1.17 -11.83
CA PRO A 59 22.47 -0.27 -11.19
C PRO A 59 21.48 0.39 -12.17
N GLY A 60 21.91 0.65 -13.41
CA GLY A 60 21.04 1.17 -14.46
C GLY A 60 19.97 0.16 -14.90
N LEU A 61 20.35 -1.11 -15.02
CA LEU A 61 19.43 -2.22 -15.29
C LEU A 61 18.42 -2.39 -14.15
N PHE A 62 18.87 -2.35 -12.89
CA PHE A 62 17.98 -2.38 -11.72
C PHE A 62 16.93 -1.27 -11.76
N VAL A 63 17.35 -0.02 -12.00
CA VAL A 63 16.43 1.13 -12.10
C VAL A 63 15.48 0.99 -13.28
N ALA A 64 15.94 0.48 -14.43
CA ALA A 64 15.08 0.21 -15.58
C ALA A 64 14.02 -0.86 -15.29
N CYS A 65 14.39 -1.96 -14.62
CA CYS A 65 13.45 -3.00 -14.17
C CYS A 65 12.44 -2.45 -13.16
N LEU A 66 12.87 -1.62 -12.20
CA LEU A 66 12.00 -0.98 -11.21
C LEU A 66 10.94 -0.08 -11.88
N PHE A 67 11.34 0.78 -12.82
CA PHE A 67 10.40 1.60 -13.58
C PHE A 67 9.48 0.76 -14.48
N SER A 68 9.97 -0.30 -15.11
CA SER A 68 9.15 -1.20 -15.93
C SER A 68 8.05 -1.88 -15.10
N GLY A 69 8.38 -2.42 -13.92
CA GLY A 69 7.41 -3.00 -12.99
C GLY A 69 6.37 -1.99 -12.51
N ALA A 70 6.81 -0.80 -12.10
CA ALA A 70 5.92 0.29 -11.68
C ALA A 70 4.97 0.72 -12.81
N LEU A 71 5.48 0.93 -14.02
CA LEU A 71 4.68 1.33 -15.18
C LEU A 71 3.67 0.27 -15.61
N SER A 72 4.00 -1.02 -15.52
CA SER A 72 3.04 -2.10 -15.80
C SER A 72 1.88 -2.13 -14.79
N THR A 73 2.17 -1.85 -13.52
CA THR A 73 1.18 -1.77 -12.44
C THR A 73 0.29 -0.53 -12.61
N ILE A 74 0.88 0.62 -12.94
CA ILE A 74 0.13 1.86 -13.20
C ILE A 74 -0.75 1.71 -14.46
N SER A 75 -0.22 1.12 -15.53
CA SER A 75 -0.96 0.92 -16.78
C SER A 75 -2.15 -0.01 -16.61
N SER A 76 -1.99 -1.14 -15.90
CA SER A 76 -3.11 -2.05 -15.60
C SER A 76 -4.13 -1.39 -14.69
N GLY A 77 -3.71 -0.70 -13.62
CA GLY A 77 -4.61 0.02 -12.72
C GLY A 77 -5.44 1.12 -13.41
N LEU A 78 -4.81 1.97 -14.24
CA LEU A 78 -5.50 3.00 -15.01
C LEU A 78 -6.49 2.41 -16.03
N ASN A 79 -6.13 1.29 -16.68
CA ASN A 79 -7.00 0.60 -17.61
C ASN A 79 -8.22 -0.02 -16.90
N SER A 80 -8.03 -0.65 -15.74
CA SER A 80 -9.12 -1.19 -14.92
C SER A 80 -10.06 -0.09 -14.43
N ILE A 81 -9.54 1.04 -13.93
CA ILE A 81 -10.37 2.18 -13.48
C ILE A 81 -11.16 2.76 -14.66
N ALA A 82 -10.54 2.89 -15.84
CA ALA A 82 -11.23 3.37 -17.05
C ALA A 82 -12.33 2.40 -17.52
N ALA A 83 -12.11 1.08 -17.41
CA ALA A 83 -13.11 0.07 -17.71
C ALA A 83 -14.30 0.12 -16.73
N CYS A 84 -14.05 0.17 -15.42
CA CYS A 84 -15.09 0.32 -14.39
C CYS A 84 -15.92 1.59 -14.62
N VAL A 85 -15.30 2.76 -14.79
CA VAL A 85 -16.05 4.00 -15.05
C VAL A 85 -16.84 3.95 -16.36
N LEU A 86 -16.32 3.28 -17.40
CA LEU A 86 -17.05 3.10 -18.66
C LEU A 86 -18.28 2.19 -18.49
N GLN A 87 -18.17 1.07 -17.78
CA GLN A 87 -19.27 0.12 -17.60
C GLN A 87 -20.24 0.58 -16.50
N ASP A 88 -19.74 0.70 -15.27
CA ASP A 88 -20.49 0.89 -14.03
C ASP A 88 -21.14 2.28 -13.92
N VAL A 89 -20.63 3.27 -14.66
CA VAL A 89 -21.13 4.65 -14.67
C VAL A 89 -21.67 5.06 -16.04
N ILE A 90 -20.84 5.01 -17.10
CA ILE A 90 -21.24 5.60 -18.39
C ILE A 90 -22.28 4.74 -19.12
N LYS A 91 -22.02 3.43 -19.34
CA LYS A 91 -23.01 2.53 -19.96
C LYS A 91 -24.23 2.32 -19.04
N ALA A 92 -24.04 2.23 -17.73
CA ALA A 92 -25.14 2.08 -16.76
C ALA A 92 -26.12 3.28 -16.72
N TYR A 93 -25.62 4.52 -16.60
CA TYR A 93 -26.46 5.70 -16.31
C TYR A 93 -26.63 6.70 -17.45
N PHE A 94 -25.68 6.81 -18.39
CA PHE A 94 -25.67 7.89 -19.39
C PHE A 94 -25.96 7.41 -20.82
N TYR A 95 -25.35 6.31 -21.25
CA TYR A 95 -25.41 5.83 -22.64
C TYR A 95 -25.34 4.30 -22.72
N LYS A 96 -26.47 3.62 -22.55
CA LYS A 96 -26.55 2.15 -22.64
C LYS A 96 -25.99 1.61 -23.96
N ASP A 97 -26.48 2.13 -25.08
CA ASP A 97 -26.14 1.67 -26.43
C ASP A 97 -24.92 2.41 -27.02
N LEU A 98 -23.79 2.39 -26.31
CA LEU A 98 -22.56 3.04 -26.75
C LEU A 98 -21.71 2.12 -27.66
N SER A 99 -21.70 2.41 -28.97
CA SER A 99 -20.86 1.72 -29.97
C SER A 99 -19.39 1.56 -29.55
N GLU A 100 -18.82 0.37 -29.77
CA GLU A 100 -17.52 -0.04 -29.23
C GLU A 100 -16.33 0.84 -29.67
N GLU A 101 -16.35 1.45 -30.86
CA GLU A 101 -15.32 2.43 -31.25
C GLU A 101 -15.37 3.68 -30.35
N ARG A 102 -16.58 4.15 -30.04
CA ARG A 102 -16.80 5.28 -29.14
C ARG A 102 -16.49 4.90 -27.69
N ALA A 103 -16.90 3.71 -27.25
CA ALA A 103 -16.57 3.18 -25.92
C ALA A 103 -15.04 3.09 -25.72
N THR A 104 -14.32 2.57 -26.72
CA THR A 104 -12.84 2.51 -26.73
C THR A 104 -12.21 3.90 -26.63
N ASN A 105 -12.70 4.89 -27.38
CA ASN A 105 -12.15 6.25 -27.35
C ASN A 105 -12.50 7.02 -26.06
N VAL A 106 -13.68 6.76 -25.47
CA VAL A 106 -14.06 7.26 -24.14
C VAL A 106 -13.17 6.64 -23.06
N SER A 107 -12.91 5.32 -23.09
CA SER A 107 -11.99 4.65 -22.16
C SER A 107 -10.58 5.25 -22.20
N LYS A 108 -10.02 5.47 -23.40
CA LYS A 108 -8.72 6.16 -23.57
C LYS A 108 -8.69 7.55 -22.93
N PHE A 109 -9.76 8.33 -23.10
CA PHE A 109 -9.87 9.66 -22.48
C PHE A 109 -9.92 9.59 -20.96
N ILE A 110 -10.70 8.65 -20.40
CA ILE A 110 -10.80 8.43 -18.95
C ILE A 110 -9.44 7.99 -18.37
N ALA A 111 -8.76 7.04 -18.99
CA ALA A 111 -7.43 6.59 -18.56
C ALA A 111 -6.41 7.75 -18.58
N GLY A 112 -6.45 8.61 -19.60
CA GLY A 112 -5.63 9.83 -19.67
C GLY A 112 -5.96 10.83 -18.56
N ALA A 113 -7.24 11.06 -18.27
CA ALA A 113 -7.69 11.97 -17.21
C ALA A 113 -7.25 11.48 -15.81
N PHE A 114 -7.42 10.19 -15.50
CA PHE A 114 -6.91 9.61 -14.26
C PHE A 114 -5.38 9.63 -14.20
N GLY A 115 -4.68 9.43 -15.31
CA GLY A 115 -3.22 9.57 -15.38
C GLY A 115 -2.74 10.98 -14.99
N LEU A 116 -3.42 12.03 -15.46
CA LEU A 116 -3.15 13.42 -15.05
C LEU A 116 -3.44 13.65 -13.56
N ILE A 117 -4.52 13.07 -13.03
CA ILE A 117 -4.83 13.13 -11.58
C ILE A 117 -3.74 12.44 -10.75
N CYS A 118 -3.23 11.27 -11.18
CA CYS A 118 -2.12 10.58 -10.52
C CYS A 118 -0.82 11.42 -10.48
N ILE A 119 -0.52 12.17 -11.55
CA ILE A 119 0.61 13.12 -11.56
C ILE A 119 0.40 14.22 -10.52
N GLY A 120 -0.82 14.78 -10.41
CA GLY A 120 -1.16 15.76 -9.36
C GLY A 120 -1.03 15.19 -7.94
N LEU A 121 -1.52 13.97 -7.71
CA LEU A 121 -1.41 13.26 -6.43
C LEU A 121 0.05 12.93 -6.06
N THR A 122 0.94 12.77 -7.04
CA THR A 122 2.38 12.54 -6.80
C THR A 122 3.04 13.73 -6.09
N TYR A 123 2.60 14.96 -6.37
CA TYR A 123 3.06 16.13 -5.61
C TYR A 123 2.60 16.10 -4.14
N VAL A 124 1.35 15.68 -3.88
CA VAL A 124 0.87 15.51 -2.50
C VAL A 124 1.64 14.40 -1.78
N ALA A 125 1.90 13.28 -2.46
CA ALA A 125 2.67 12.16 -1.91
C ALA A 125 4.10 12.56 -1.50
N SER A 126 4.76 13.49 -2.21
CA SER A 126 6.12 13.95 -1.85
C SER A 126 6.19 14.72 -0.53
N LEU A 127 5.05 15.18 0.00
CA LEU A 127 4.93 15.83 1.32
C LEU A 127 4.72 14.82 2.46
N LEU A 128 4.50 13.53 2.17
CA LEU A 128 4.34 12.46 3.16
C LEU A 128 5.68 11.74 3.36
N GLY A 129 6.23 11.77 4.57
CA GLY A 129 7.53 11.16 4.91
C GLY A 129 7.61 9.62 4.89
N GLY A 130 6.61 8.94 4.32
CA GLY A 130 6.53 7.49 4.24
C GLY A 130 5.40 7.07 3.29
N VAL A 131 5.67 7.08 1.99
CA VAL A 131 4.64 6.91 0.96
C VAL A 131 4.12 5.48 0.95
N LEU A 132 5.01 4.50 1.12
CA LEU A 132 4.64 3.08 1.23
C LEU A 132 3.69 2.81 2.41
N GLN A 133 3.93 3.41 3.57
CA GLN A 133 3.07 3.27 4.74
C GLN A 133 1.67 3.87 4.48
N ALA A 134 1.61 5.06 3.88
CA ALA A 134 0.34 5.71 3.55
C ALA A 134 -0.47 4.89 2.53
N ALA A 135 0.18 4.37 1.47
CA ALA A 135 -0.45 3.55 0.45
C ALA A 135 -1.00 2.22 1.03
N LEU A 136 -0.22 1.51 1.84
CA LEU A 136 -0.66 0.27 2.49
C LEU A 136 -1.79 0.52 3.51
N SER A 137 -1.74 1.65 4.22
CA SER A 137 -2.82 2.07 5.13
C SER A 137 -4.13 2.31 4.38
N LEU A 138 -4.10 3.06 3.28
CA LEU A 138 -5.27 3.32 2.43
C LEU A 138 -5.84 2.04 1.81
N PHE A 139 -4.96 1.16 1.30
CA PHE A 139 -5.37 -0.14 0.76
C PHE A 139 -6.04 -1.02 1.83
N GLY A 140 -5.53 -1.02 3.08
CA GLY A 140 -6.17 -1.70 4.20
C GLY A 140 -7.52 -1.12 4.59
N MET A 141 -7.62 0.22 4.71
CA MET A 141 -8.86 0.91 5.13
C MET A 141 -9.99 0.85 4.10
N ILE A 142 -9.68 0.76 2.80
CA ILE A 142 -10.68 0.75 1.71
C ILE A 142 -10.89 -0.66 1.15
N GLY A 143 -9.82 -1.43 0.95
CA GLY A 143 -9.88 -2.80 0.46
C GLY A 143 -10.38 -3.80 1.50
N GLY A 144 -10.12 -3.55 2.79
CA GLY A 144 -10.59 -4.39 3.89
C GLY A 144 -12.12 -4.46 4.02
N PRO A 145 -12.86 -3.33 4.00
CA PRO A 145 -14.33 -3.33 3.97
C PRO A 145 -14.91 -3.99 2.72
N LEU A 146 -14.28 -3.81 1.55
CA LEU A 146 -14.70 -4.45 0.30
C LEU A 146 -14.50 -5.97 0.35
N LEU A 147 -13.36 -6.44 0.85
CA LEU A 147 -13.14 -7.87 1.13
C LEU A 147 -14.13 -8.38 2.20
N GLY A 148 -14.48 -7.54 3.17
CA GLY A 148 -15.45 -7.83 4.23
C GLY A 148 -16.86 -8.11 3.72
N ILE A 149 -17.41 -7.27 2.83
CA ILE A 149 -18.75 -7.47 2.26
C ILE A 149 -18.80 -8.70 1.33
N PHE A 150 -17.76 -8.96 0.54
CA PHE A 150 -17.65 -10.21 -0.23
C PHE A 150 -17.55 -11.45 0.68
N THR A 151 -16.75 -11.38 1.75
CA THR A 151 -16.62 -12.46 2.75
C THR A 151 -17.95 -12.71 3.47
N LEU A 152 -18.69 -11.65 3.79
CA LEU A 152 -20.01 -11.73 4.40
C LEU A 152 -20.99 -12.49 3.50
N GLY A 153 -21.11 -12.10 2.23
CA GLY A 153 -22.01 -12.75 1.27
C GLY A 153 -21.64 -14.20 0.92
N MET A 154 -20.34 -14.52 0.83
CA MET A 154 -19.89 -15.88 0.51
C MET A 154 -19.99 -16.88 1.68
N ILE A 155 -19.90 -16.43 2.93
CA ILE A 155 -19.83 -17.32 4.10
C ILE A 155 -21.17 -17.40 4.85
N PHE A 156 -21.98 -16.33 4.84
CA PHE A 156 -23.17 -16.23 5.67
C PHE A 156 -24.43 -16.09 4.79
N PRO A 157 -25.11 -17.21 4.44
CA PRO A 157 -26.27 -17.19 3.52
C PRO A 157 -27.51 -16.49 4.10
N TRP A 158 -27.50 -16.14 5.39
CA TRP A 158 -28.53 -15.32 6.04
C TRP A 158 -28.20 -13.82 6.07
N ALA A 159 -27.10 -13.37 5.46
CA ALA A 159 -26.76 -11.96 5.38
C ALA A 159 -27.67 -11.25 4.36
N ASN A 160 -28.34 -10.16 4.78
CA ASN A 160 -29.27 -9.41 3.94
C ASN A 160 -28.64 -8.11 3.40
N THR A 161 -29.26 -7.54 2.36
CA THR A 161 -28.75 -6.35 1.64
C THR A 161 -28.58 -5.14 2.57
N TYR A 162 -29.44 -4.99 3.57
CA TYR A 162 -29.33 -3.93 4.57
C TYR A 162 -28.10 -4.11 5.47
N GLY A 163 -27.83 -5.33 5.93
CA GLY A 163 -26.60 -5.67 6.64
C GLY A 163 -25.36 -5.52 5.79
N ALA A 164 -25.41 -5.89 4.50
CA ALA A 164 -24.30 -5.70 3.58
C ALA A 164 -23.90 -4.21 3.43
N TYR A 165 -24.87 -3.32 3.22
CA TYR A 165 -24.62 -1.87 3.18
C TYR A 165 -24.15 -1.31 4.54
N ALA A 166 -24.78 -1.70 5.64
CA ALA A 166 -24.41 -1.22 6.97
C ALA A 166 -23.01 -1.69 7.40
N GLY A 167 -22.66 -2.94 7.09
CA GLY A 167 -21.32 -3.50 7.31
C GLY A 167 -20.25 -2.76 6.52
N LEU A 168 -20.49 -2.48 5.24
CA LEU A 168 -19.58 -1.72 4.39
C LEU A 168 -19.38 -0.27 4.89
N ILE A 169 -20.47 0.49 5.07
CA ILE A 169 -20.41 1.91 5.48
C ILE A 169 -19.88 2.05 6.92
N GLY A 170 -20.31 1.17 7.83
CA GLY A 170 -19.88 1.18 9.23
C GLY A 170 -18.40 0.84 9.38
N SER A 171 -17.91 -0.19 8.69
CA SER A 171 -16.48 -0.55 8.74
C SER A 171 -15.57 0.46 8.04
N LEU A 172 -15.99 1.04 6.90
CA LEU A 172 -15.29 2.18 6.28
C LEU A 172 -15.17 3.35 7.27
N THR A 173 -16.28 3.74 7.89
CA THR A 173 -16.31 4.86 8.86
C THR A 173 -15.41 4.59 10.07
N PHE A 174 -15.46 3.38 10.61
CA PHE A 174 -14.62 2.94 11.73
C PHE A 174 -13.12 2.92 11.37
N MET A 175 -12.77 2.46 10.17
CA MET A 175 -11.39 2.46 9.68
C MET A 175 -10.86 3.87 9.41
N PHE A 176 -11.66 4.75 8.78
CA PHE A 176 -11.28 6.15 8.60
C PHE A 176 -11.12 6.88 9.95
N TRP A 177 -11.97 6.59 10.95
CA TRP A 177 -11.79 7.11 12.31
C TRP A 177 -10.46 6.70 12.93
N ILE A 178 -10.08 5.41 12.82
CA ILE A 178 -8.79 4.92 13.31
C ILE A 178 -7.63 5.59 12.55
N GLY A 179 -7.63 5.55 11.21
CA GLY A 179 -6.55 6.09 10.40
C GLY A 179 -6.34 7.59 10.60
N ILE A 180 -7.41 8.40 10.60
CA ILE A 180 -7.32 9.84 10.88
C ILE A 180 -6.82 10.07 12.31
N GLY A 181 -7.30 9.32 13.29
CA GLY A 181 -6.83 9.40 14.67
C GLY A 181 -5.32 9.09 14.81
N THR A 182 -4.79 8.09 14.10
CA THR A 182 -3.33 7.81 14.11
C THR A 182 -2.51 8.98 13.57
N GLN A 183 -3.01 9.71 12.57
CA GLN A 183 -2.33 10.88 12.00
C GLN A 183 -2.41 12.13 12.89
N ILE A 184 -3.40 12.21 13.78
CA ILE A 184 -3.55 13.27 14.78
C ILE A 184 -2.67 12.98 16.01
N VAL A 185 -2.79 11.78 16.59
CA VAL A 185 -2.10 11.38 17.83
C VAL A 185 -0.61 11.14 17.59
N LYS A 186 -0.21 10.66 16.41
CA LYS A 186 1.18 10.37 16.01
C LYS A 186 1.94 9.55 17.08
N PRO A 187 1.43 8.39 17.50
CA PRO A 187 2.04 7.58 18.55
C PRO A 187 3.50 7.27 18.26
N ALA A 188 4.34 7.37 19.29
CA ALA A 188 5.79 7.20 19.16
C ALA A 188 6.16 5.72 18.96
N ILE A 189 6.15 5.25 17.70
CA ILE A 189 6.61 3.91 17.33
C ILE A 189 8.12 3.83 17.64
N PRO A 190 8.56 2.94 18.56
CA PRO A 190 9.98 2.82 18.90
C PRO A 190 10.74 2.23 17.71
N LYS A 191 11.61 3.03 17.11
CA LYS A 191 12.60 2.54 16.13
C LYS A 191 13.64 1.71 16.87
N SER A 192 14.13 0.63 16.25
CA SER A 192 15.31 -0.07 16.79
C SER A 192 16.48 0.90 16.92
N PRO A 193 17.26 0.85 18.01
CA PRO A 193 18.51 1.58 18.11
C PRO A 193 19.55 0.93 17.21
N LEU A 194 19.73 1.46 15.99
CA LEU A 194 20.91 1.18 15.17
C LEU A 194 22.08 2.03 15.68
N ASP A 195 23.25 1.41 15.79
CA ASP A 195 24.49 2.07 16.19
C ASP A 195 25.12 2.83 14.99
N LEU A 196 25.85 3.90 15.30
CA LEU A 196 26.59 4.73 14.34
C LEU A 196 28.12 4.58 14.50
N SER A 197 28.59 3.77 15.47
CA SER A 197 30.00 3.67 15.86
C SER A 197 30.97 3.19 14.77
N GLN A 198 30.47 2.62 13.65
CA GLN A 198 31.30 2.08 12.56
C GLN A 198 31.03 2.73 11.19
N CYS A 199 30.41 3.90 11.18
CA CYS A 199 30.13 4.66 9.97
C CYS A 199 31.39 5.22 9.28
N ASN A 200 31.75 4.67 8.10
CA ASN A 200 32.94 5.03 7.31
C ASN A 200 32.63 5.56 5.89
N TRP A 201 31.44 6.14 5.67
CA TRP A 201 31.14 6.92 4.46
C TRP A 201 31.84 8.29 4.52
N ASN A 202 32.31 8.80 3.38
CA ASN A 202 33.16 9.99 3.34
C ASN A 202 32.37 11.26 3.70
N LEU A 203 32.68 11.87 4.85
CA LEU A 203 32.04 13.07 5.42
C LEU A 203 32.44 14.37 4.68
N THR A 204 32.36 14.39 3.35
CA THR A 204 32.92 15.48 2.52
C THR A 204 31.86 16.51 2.07
N THR A 205 30.57 16.14 2.03
CA THR A 205 29.54 16.91 1.29
C THR A 205 28.68 17.84 2.15
N THR A 206 28.70 17.73 3.48
CA THR A 206 27.83 18.52 4.38
C THR A 206 28.55 19.23 5.55
N ALA A 207 29.88 19.16 5.62
CA ALA A 207 30.67 19.93 6.59
C ALA A 207 30.87 21.42 6.21
N ALA A 208 30.48 21.81 4.99
CA ALA A 208 30.79 23.10 4.37
C ALA A 208 30.20 24.36 5.05
N SER A 209 29.41 24.20 6.11
CA SER A 209 28.83 25.29 6.91
C SER A 209 29.45 25.47 8.31
N VAL A 210 30.48 24.68 8.67
CA VAL A 210 31.17 24.78 9.98
C VAL A 210 32.63 25.25 9.83
N THR A 211 33.23 25.12 8.65
CA THR A 211 34.66 25.41 8.36
C THR A 211 35.04 26.91 8.34
N SER A 212 34.27 27.78 9.00
CA SER A 212 34.53 29.24 9.03
C SER A 212 35.13 29.75 10.36
N LEU A 213 35.35 28.89 11.36
CA LEU A 213 35.85 29.30 12.69
C LEU A 213 37.04 28.52 13.26
N VAL A 214 37.67 27.61 12.49
CA VAL A 214 38.91 26.92 12.93
C VAL A 214 40.01 27.04 11.86
N ASN A 215 40.67 28.19 11.84
CA ASN A 215 41.96 28.37 11.15
C ASN A 215 43.10 28.24 12.16
N ILE A 216 43.53 27.01 12.46
CA ILE A 216 44.73 26.73 13.26
C ILE A 216 45.58 25.68 12.54
N SER A 217 46.89 25.91 12.54
CA SER A 217 47.92 25.14 11.86
C SER A 217 47.94 23.65 12.25
N SER A 218 48.37 22.82 11.31
CA SER A 218 48.67 21.40 11.53
C SER A 218 49.75 21.17 12.59
N THR A 219 49.38 20.56 13.73
CA THR A 219 50.26 19.63 14.51
C THR A 219 49.57 18.94 15.71
N THR A 220 48.48 19.47 16.27
CA THR A 220 47.94 19.03 17.60
C THR A 220 46.65 18.19 17.56
N VAL A 221 46.31 17.58 16.42
CA VAL A 221 45.02 16.88 16.20
C VAL A 221 44.75 15.77 17.23
N SER A 222 45.79 15.09 17.73
CA SER A 222 45.66 13.97 18.67
C SER A 222 45.20 14.33 20.09
N SER A 223 45.28 15.60 20.52
CA SER A 223 44.98 15.97 21.92
C SER A 223 43.60 16.61 22.12
N VAL A 224 42.97 17.15 21.07
CA VAL A 224 41.67 17.84 21.18
C VAL A 224 40.50 16.85 21.23
N ILE A 225 40.65 15.68 20.62
CA ILE A 225 39.62 14.63 20.53
C ILE A 225 39.30 14.01 21.91
N SER A 226 40.28 13.99 22.83
CA SER A 226 40.09 13.42 24.17
C SER A 226 39.24 14.30 25.09
N SER A 227 39.31 15.63 24.95
CA SER A 227 38.70 16.58 25.89
C SER A 227 37.26 16.99 25.57
N THR A 228 36.72 16.62 24.40
CA THR A 228 35.32 16.88 24.04
C THR A 228 34.37 15.74 24.39
N MET A 229 34.90 14.55 24.70
CA MET A 229 34.11 13.35 25.04
C MET A 229 33.30 13.48 26.34
N GLU A 230 33.75 14.28 27.30
CA GLU A 230 33.13 14.34 28.64
C GLU A 230 31.96 15.33 28.76
N PHE A 231 31.91 16.39 27.94
CA PHE A 231 30.89 17.44 28.11
C PHE A 231 29.49 17.03 27.64
N THR A 232 29.40 16.13 26.64
CA THR A 232 28.12 15.71 26.06
C THR A 232 27.34 14.74 26.97
N HIS A 233 28.03 14.01 27.84
CA HIS A 233 27.45 12.85 28.55
C HIS A 233 26.55 13.20 29.76
N ASN A 234 26.62 14.44 30.24
CA ASN A 234 25.80 14.93 31.37
C ASN A 234 24.58 15.76 30.92
N ALA A 235 24.46 16.11 29.64
CA ALA A 235 23.33 16.90 29.11
C ALA A 235 22.11 16.02 28.75
N THR A 236 22.34 14.78 28.31
CA THR A 236 21.29 13.84 27.88
C THR A 236 20.41 13.30 29.02
N LEU A 237 20.93 13.30 30.27
CA LEU A 237 20.20 12.86 31.46
C LEU A 237 19.03 13.77 31.86
N ALA A 238 18.93 15.00 31.31
CA ALA A 238 17.90 15.98 31.65
C ALA A 238 16.66 15.97 30.74
N ILE A 239 16.67 15.24 29.62
CA ILE A 239 15.53 15.14 28.68
C ILE A 239 15.05 13.68 28.51
N SER A 240 15.28 12.86 29.53
CA SER A 240 14.54 11.60 29.74
C SER A 240 13.46 11.78 30.81
N THR A 241 12.73 12.90 30.76
CA THR A 241 11.37 12.94 31.28
C THR A 241 10.53 11.98 30.46
N THR A 242 10.45 10.72 30.88
CA THR A 242 9.44 9.79 30.38
C THR A 242 8.07 10.39 30.65
N ALA A 243 7.48 10.99 29.63
CA ALA A 243 6.06 11.27 29.63
C ALA A 243 5.36 9.92 29.77
N LYS A 244 4.84 9.64 30.97
CA LYS A 244 3.81 8.63 31.17
C LYS A 244 2.54 9.18 30.51
N GLU A 245 2.49 9.09 29.18
CA GLU A 245 1.22 9.27 28.48
C GLU A 245 0.25 8.21 29.00
N GLU A 246 -0.96 8.66 29.32
CA GLU A 246 -1.98 7.85 29.94
C GLU A 246 -2.43 6.78 28.94
N HIS A 247 -1.96 5.53 29.11
CA HIS A 247 -2.25 4.41 28.22
C HIS A 247 -3.70 3.90 28.37
N GLY A 248 -4.67 4.78 28.10
CA GLY A 248 -6.06 4.39 27.88
C GLY A 248 -6.20 3.54 26.60
N PRO A 249 -7.25 2.70 26.50
CA PRO A 249 -7.39 1.73 25.41
C PRO A 249 -7.46 2.39 24.02
N LEU A 250 -7.89 3.65 23.93
CA LEU A 250 -7.87 4.43 22.69
C LEU A 250 -6.44 4.69 22.17
N TYR A 251 -5.47 4.93 23.06
CA TYR A 251 -4.07 5.08 22.68
C TYR A 251 -3.54 3.77 22.08
N THR A 252 -3.84 2.63 22.71
CA THR A 252 -3.48 1.30 22.20
C THR A 252 -4.11 1.02 20.83
N LEU A 253 -5.37 1.41 20.60
CA LEU A 253 -6.01 1.32 19.29
C LEU A 253 -5.32 2.21 18.24
N TYR A 254 -4.83 3.39 18.59
CA TYR A 254 -4.06 4.22 17.67
C TYR A 254 -2.61 3.73 17.46
N THR A 255 -2.05 2.90 18.36
CA THR A 255 -0.77 2.20 18.11
C THR A 255 -0.90 0.98 17.19
N LEU A 256 -2.11 0.63 16.73
CA LEU A 256 -2.34 -0.50 15.83
C LEU A 256 -1.52 -0.35 14.53
N SER A 257 -0.69 -1.34 14.22
CA SER A 257 0.13 -1.31 13.00
C SER A 257 -0.74 -1.39 11.74
N TYR A 258 -0.51 -0.51 10.78
CA TYR A 258 -1.30 -0.38 9.53
C TYR A 258 -1.49 -1.69 8.74
N ILE A 259 -0.58 -2.66 8.88
CA ILE A 259 -0.71 -4.00 8.28
C ILE A 259 -1.96 -4.77 8.76
N TRP A 260 -2.44 -4.48 9.97
CA TRP A 260 -3.66 -5.08 10.53
C TRP A 260 -4.95 -4.40 10.08
N TYR A 261 -4.89 -3.19 9.48
CA TYR A 261 -6.08 -2.42 9.12
C TYR A 261 -7.05 -3.22 8.24
N SER A 262 -6.54 -3.96 7.26
CA SER A 262 -7.36 -4.83 6.41
C SER A 262 -8.11 -5.90 7.21
N ALA A 263 -7.43 -6.60 8.12
CA ALA A 263 -8.03 -7.64 8.95
C ALA A 263 -9.06 -7.07 9.93
N THR A 264 -8.77 -5.95 10.58
CA THR A 264 -9.73 -5.27 11.48
C THR A 264 -10.93 -4.71 10.73
N ALA A 265 -10.75 -4.29 9.47
CA ALA A 265 -11.84 -3.82 8.62
C ALA A 265 -12.76 -4.95 8.18
N VAL A 266 -12.22 -6.09 7.74
CA VAL A 266 -12.98 -7.31 7.40
C VAL A 266 -13.81 -7.75 8.62
N LEU A 267 -13.19 -7.84 9.79
CA LEU A 267 -13.87 -8.21 11.03
C LEU A 267 -14.97 -7.22 11.41
N ALA A 268 -14.72 -5.91 11.34
CA ALA A 268 -15.73 -4.89 11.60
C ALA A 268 -16.89 -4.97 10.60
N CYS A 269 -16.61 -5.20 9.31
CA CYS A 269 -17.60 -5.30 8.25
C CYS A 269 -18.53 -6.50 8.48
N VAL A 270 -17.96 -7.68 8.72
CA VAL A 270 -18.71 -8.92 8.98
C VAL A 270 -19.52 -8.81 10.27
N VAL A 271 -18.95 -8.29 11.37
CA VAL A 271 -19.66 -8.15 12.65
C VAL A 271 -20.83 -7.16 12.54
N ILE A 272 -20.61 -5.97 11.98
CA ILE A 272 -21.68 -4.96 11.81
C ILE A 272 -22.76 -5.49 10.86
N GLY A 273 -22.36 -6.11 9.75
CA GLY A 273 -23.30 -6.64 8.76
C GLY A 273 -24.14 -7.80 9.28
N LEU A 274 -23.55 -8.72 10.05
CA LEU A 274 -24.29 -9.80 10.74
C LEU A 274 -25.27 -9.23 11.76
N ILE A 275 -24.86 -8.28 12.61
CA ILE A 275 -25.75 -7.67 13.61
C ILE A 275 -26.97 -7.02 12.92
N VAL A 276 -26.76 -6.26 11.85
CA VAL A 276 -27.87 -5.63 11.11
C VAL A 276 -28.71 -6.64 10.35
N SER A 277 -28.13 -7.76 9.86
CA SER A 277 -28.87 -8.85 9.21
C SER A 277 -29.66 -9.75 10.18
N PHE A 278 -29.38 -9.69 11.50
CA PHE A 278 -30.19 -10.34 12.53
C PHE A 278 -31.24 -9.40 13.15
N LEU A 279 -31.07 -8.08 13.03
CA LEU A 279 -32.01 -7.06 13.51
C LEU A 279 -33.02 -6.61 12.45
N THR A 280 -32.64 -6.70 11.19
CA THR A 280 -33.51 -6.52 10.02
C THR A 280 -33.89 -7.93 9.56
N ASP A 281 -35.18 -8.21 9.41
CA ASP A 281 -35.70 -9.58 9.28
C ASP A 281 -35.06 -10.40 8.14
N HIS A 282 -35.19 -11.72 8.23
CA HIS A 282 -34.49 -12.67 7.36
C HIS A 282 -34.70 -12.35 5.87
N ALA A 283 -33.61 -12.41 5.09
CA ALA A 283 -33.73 -12.45 3.64
C ALA A 283 -34.51 -13.72 3.24
N ASP A 284 -35.61 -13.55 2.51
CA ASP A 284 -36.41 -14.69 2.05
C ASP A 284 -35.55 -15.62 1.19
N VAL A 285 -35.31 -16.83 1.70
CA VAL A 285 -34.55 -17.88 1.02
C VAL A 285 -35.19 -18.19 -0.34
N GLU A 286 -36.50 -18.03 -0.46
CA GLU A 286 -37.27 -18.18 -1.69
C GLU A 286 -36.86 -17.15 -2.78
N THR A 287 -36.47 -15.93 -2.39
CA THR A 287 -35.91 -14.93 -3.33
C THR A 287 -34.50 -15.31 -3.78
N ILE A 288 -33.67 -15.87 -2.88
CA ILE A 288 -32.32 -16.34 -3.23
C ILE A 288 -32.40 -17.54 -4.18
N MET A 289 -33.31 -18.49 -3.91
CA MET A 289 -33.55 -19.63 -4.80
C MET A 289 -34.04 -19.18 -6.18
N GLN A 290 -34.95 -18.20 -6.27
CA GLN A 290 -35.38 -17.63 -7.56
C GLN A 290 -34.24 -16.95 -8.33
N ILE A 291 -33.32 -16.26 -7.65
CA ILE A 291 -32.14 -15.66 -8.31
C ILE A 291 -31.19 -16.74 -8.85
N ILE A 292 -31.02 -17.84 -8.13
CA ILE A 292 -30.21 -18.99 -8.58
C ILE A 292 -30.89 -19.70 -9.77
N GLU A 293 -32.19 -20.00 -9.69
CA GLU A 293 -32.95 -20.60 -10.79
C GLU A 293 -32.99 -19.70 -12.05
N LEU A 294 -32.89 -18.38 -11.90
CA LEU A 294 -32.75 -17.45 -13.03
C LEU A 294 -31.34 -17.45 -13.60
N SER A 295 -30.29 -17.53 -12.78
CA SER A 295 -28.90 -17.62 -13.25
C SER A 295 -28.63 -18.91 -14.00
N ASP A 296 -28.96 -20.07 -13.42
CA ASP A 296 -28.84 -21.40 -14.07
C ASP A 296 -29.58 -21.45 -15.42
N LYS A 297 -30.61 -20.61 -15.57
CA LYS A 297 -31.44 -20.53 -16.78
C LYS A 297 -30.89 -19.56 -17.81
N GLU A 298 -30.35 -18.41 -17.43
CA GLU A 298 -29.61 -17.54 -18.36
C GLU A 298 -28.35 -18.25 -18.88
N ASP A 299 -27.60 -18.93 -18.01
CA ASP A 299 -26.41 -19.71 -18.39
C ASP A 299 -26.78 -20.87 -19.35
N GLY A 300 -27.87 -21.60 -19.08
CA GLY A 300 -28.37 -22.66 -19.97
C GLY A 300 -28.96 -22.17 -21.30
N GLU A 301 -29.49 -20.94 -21.37
CA GLU A 301 -29.95 -20.33 -22.62
C GLU A 301 -28.75 -19.82 -23.45
N LEU A 302 -27.68 -19.35 -22.79
CA LEU A 302 -26.38 -19.03 -23.40
C LEU A 302 -25.67 -20.24 -24.02
N ASP A 303 -25.49 -21.34 -23.27
CA ASP A 303 -24.89 -22.59 -23.80
C ASP A 303 -25.65 -23.08 -25.05
N SER A 304 -26.99 -22.97 -25.07
CA SER A 304 -27.80 -23.38 -26.22
C SER A 304 -27.63 -22.52 -27.47
N LEU A 305 -27.23 -21.25 -27.31
CA LEU A 305 -26.96 -20.34 -28.42
C LEU A 305 -25.55 -20.53 -29.00
N ASP A 306 -24.57 -20.93 -28.18
CA ASP A 306 -23.24 -21.30 -28.67
C ASP A 306 -23.27 -22.67 -29.41
N ASP A 307 -24.06 -23.64 -28.92
CA ASP A 307 -24.33 -24.92 -29.63
C ASP A 307 -24.98 -24.68 -31.01
N GLU A 308 -25.92 -23.73 -31.14
CA GLU A 308 -26.55 -23.40 -32.43
C GLU A 308 -25.66 -22.52 -33.35
N LEU A 309 -24.48 -22.10 -32.87
CA LEU A 309 -23.45 -21.42 -33.66
C LEU A 309 -22.26 -22.31 -34.10
N GLU A 310 -22.14 -23.56 -33.62
CA GLU A 310 -21.11 -24.50 -34.12
C GLU A 310 -21.39 -24.85 -35.61
N PRO A 311 -20.43 -24.59 -36.53
CA PRO A 311 -20.64 -24.89 -37.94
C PRO A 311 -20.51 -26.40 -38.21
N GLU A 312 -21.52 -27.00 -38.86
CA GLU A 312 -21.52 -28.43 -39.18
C GLU A 312 -20.19 -28.91 -39.82
N PRO A 313 -19.64 -30.05 -39.38
CA PRO A 313 -18.36 -30.55 -39.88
C PRO A 313 -18.50 -30.97 -41.35
N ALA A 314 -17.91 -30.16 -42.24
CA ALA A 314 -18.00 -30.32 -43.69
C ALA A 314 -17.66 -31.75 -44.15
N SER A 315 -18.67 -32.51 -44.58
CA SER A 315 -18.54 -33.90 -45.01
C SER A 315 -17.71 -33.99 -46.31
N GLY A 316 -16.48 -34.49 -46.21
CA GLY A 316 -15.57 -34.57 -47.35
C GLY A 316 -16.01 -35.56 -48.43
N GLN A 317 -16.04 -35.09 -49.68
CA GLN A 317 -16.04 -35.88 -50.93
C GLN A 317 -15.07 -35.23 -51.93
#